data_AF-A0A7V4T4R4-F1
#
_entry.id   AF-A0A7V4T4R4-F1
#
_cell.length_a   1.000
_cell.length_b   1.000
_cell.length_c   1.000
_cell.angle_alpha   90.00
_cell.angle_beta   90.00
_cell.angle_gamma   90.00
#
_symmetry.space_group_name_H-M   'P 1'
#
loop_
_entity.id
_entity.type
_entity.pdbx_description
1 polymer ?
#
loop_
_entity_poly.entity_id
_entity_poly.type
_entity_poly.pdbx_seq_one_letter_code
_entity_poly.pdbx_strand_id
1 'polypeptide(L)'
;MTENETVLCIKRNRLPESWVQQKSIVPMELDLFIEHCAATGFEFINRSDAEKDPSYKQIIPYIILQTSDFEKTAIYNRKGNEQRLHNLCSIGIGGHINPVDMKTQNDAFKQILITGMERELNEELDQRSEDDLPHFIG
;
A
#
# COMPACT_ATOMS: atom_id res chain seq x y z
N MET A 1 15.78 -2.44 19.95
CA MET A 1 16.41 -1.84 18.75
C MET A 1 15.30 -1.77 17.73
N THR A 2 14.78 -0.57 17.44
CA THR A 2 13.80 -0.42 16.35
C THR A 2 14.54 -0.74 15.07
N GLU A 3 14.21 -1.86 14.45
CA GLU A 3 14.74 -2.19 13.13
C GLU A 3 14.44 -1.02 12.19
N ASN A 4 15.45 -0.60 11.43
CA ASN A 4 15.33 0.45 10.44
C ASN A 4 14.47 -0.07 9.27
N GLU A 5 13.15 -0.06 9.45
CA GLU A 5 12.18 -0.38 8.41
C GLU A 5 12.37 0.57 7.22
N THR A 6 12.44 0.01 6.01
CA THR A 6 12.50 0.80 4.77
C THR A 6 11.30 0.51 3.90
N VAL A 7 10.74 1.53 3.26
CA VAL A 7 9.43 1.49 2.60
C VAL A 7 9.49 2.09 1.20
N LEU A 8 8.69 1.53 0.30
CA LEU A 8 8.62 1.95 -1.10
C LEU A 8 8.04 3.36 -1.23
N CYS A 9 8.81 4.26 -1.82
CA CYS A 9 8.46 5.66 -1.99
C CYS A 9 8.63 6.13 -3.44
N ILE A 10 7.86 7.15 -3.80
CA ILE A 10 8.02 7.93 -5.03
C ILE A 10 8.15 9.41 -4.67
N LYS A 11 9.03 10.12 -5.38
CA LYS A 11 9.17 11.57 -5.22
C LYS A 11 7.88 12.28 -5.63
N ARG A 12 7.33 13.06 -4.70
CA ARG A 12 6.08 13.82 -4.85
C ARG A 12 6.09 14.70 -6.10
N ASN A 13 7.21 15.34 -6.42
CA ASN A 13 7.34 16.23 -7.58
C ASN A 13 7.40 15.49 -8.94
N ARG A 14 7.47 14.17 -8.95
CA ARG A 14 7.39 13.35 -10.16
C ARG A 14 6.00 12.79 -10.41
N LEU A 15 5.13 12.79 -9.41
CA LEU A 15 3.75 12.36 -9.55
C LEU A 15 2.89 13.48 -10.17
N PRO A 16 1.80 13.14 -10.89
CA PRO A 16 0.85 14.13 -11.38
C PRO A 16 0.34 15.04 -10.26
N GLU A 17 0.25 16.34 -10.54
CA GLU A 17 -0.17 17.34 -9.55
C GLU A 17 -1.56 17.02 -8.97
N SER A 18 -2.46 16.48 -9.78
CA SER A 18 -3.79 16.05 -9.38
C SER A 18 -3.79 14.93 -8.33
N TRP A 19 -2.75 14.09 -8.28
CA TRP A 19 -2.65 12.98 -7.33
C TRP A 19 -2.16 13.46 -5.96
N VAL A 20 -1.36 14.52 -5.94
CA VAL A 20 -0.61 14.95 -4.76
C VAL A 20 -1.18 16.20 -4.10
N GLN A 21 -2.43 16.58 -4.35
CA GLN A 21 -3.11 17.66 -3.62
C GLN A 21 -3.19 17.38 -2.12
N GLN A 22 -3.63 18.38 -1.33
CA GLN A 22 -3.81 18.20 0.12
C GLN A 22 -4.79 17.05 0.42
N LYS A 23 -5.80 16.87 -0.43
CA LYS A 23 -6.73 15.75 -0.44
C LYS A 23 -7.01 15.40 -1.90
N SER A 24 -6.80 14.15 -2.27
CA SER A 24 -7.04 13.65 -3.61
C SER A 24 -7.77 12.31 -3.52
N ILE A 25 -8.83 12.16 -4.32
CA ILE A 25 -9.44 10.88 -4.65
C ILE A 25 -9.55 10.92 -6.17
N VAL A 26 -8.72 10.13 -6.85
CA VAL A 26 -8.57 10.21 -8.30
C VAL A 26 -8.93 8.83 -8.85
N PRO A 27 -10.09 8.68 -9.52
CA PRO A 27 -10.41 7.43 -10.18
C PRO A 27 -9.44 7.23 -11.34
N MET A 28 -8.82 6.05 -11.41
CA MET A 28 -7.89 5.68 -12.48
C MET A 28 -7.89 4.17 -12.70
N GLU A 29 -7.31 3.75 -13.82
CA GLU A 29 -7.05 2.33 -14.07
C GLU A 29 -5.73 1.91 -13.41
N LEU A 30 -5.67 0.66 -12.95
CA LEU A 30 -4.47 0.13 -12.29
C LEU A 30 -3.22 0.22 -13.17
N ASP A 31 -3.36 -0.09 -14.46
CA ASP A 31 -2.22 -0.05 -15.39
C ASP A 31 -1.72 1.39 -15.60
N LEU A 32 -2.62 2.39 -15.61
CA LEU A 32 -2.21 3.81 -15.66
C LEU A 32 -1.41 4.21 -14.42
N PHE A 33 -1.84 3.77 -13.24
CA PHE A 33 -1.10 3.99 -11.99
C PHE A 33 0.29 3.37 -12.07
N ILE A 34 0.37 2.11 -12.46
CA ILE A 34 1.63 1.35 -12.57
C ILE A 34 2.58 2.00 -13.59
N GLU A 35 2.08 2.35 -14.77
CA GLU A 35 2.88 2.96 -15.83
C GLU A 35 3.49 4.28 -15.38
N HIS A 36 2.69 5.16 -14.76
CA HIS A 36 3.19 6.41 -14.23
C HIS A 36 4.23 6.19 -13.12
N CYS A 37 3.93 5.35 -12.13
CA CYS A 37 4.85 5.07 -11.04
C CYS A 37 6.17 4.48 -11.54
N ALA A 38 6.11 3.50 -12.44
CA ALA A 38 7.30 2.89 -13.04
C ALA A 38 8.13 3.92 -13.84
N ALA A 39 7.49 4.78 -14.63
CA ALA A 39 8.19 5.80 -15.41
C ALA A 39 8.84 6.89 -14.55
N THR A 40 8.24 7.24 -13.41
CA THR A 40 8.79 8.25 -12.48
C THR A 40 9.94 7.73 -11.61
N GLY A 41 10.07 6.40 -11.52
CA GLY A 41 10.99 5.71 -10.63
C GLY A 41 10.54 5.71 -9.17
N PHE A 42 10.98 4.68 -8.44
CA PHE A 42 10.69 4.47 -7.02
C PHE A 42 11.99 4.16 -6.27
N GLU A 43 11.98 4.34 -4.95
CA GLU A 43 13.12 4.04 -4.08
C GLU A 43 12.66 3.58 -2.69
N PHE A 44 13.49 2.79 -2.01
CA PHE A 44 13.23 2.40 -0.62
C PHE A 44 13.90 3.39 0.32
N ILE A 45 13.09 4.00 1.18
CA ILE A 45 13.53 5.04 2.13
C ILE A 45 13.25 4.54 3.54
N ASN A 46 14.10 4.91 4.50
CA ASN A 46 13.81 4.64 5.90
C ASN A 46 12.45 5.23 6.28
N ARG A 47 11.57 4.42 6.85
CA ARG A 47 10.18 4.81 7.17
C ARG A 47 10.15 6.07 8.01
N SER A 48 11.02 6.14 9.02
CA SER A 48 11.07 7.28 9.95
C SER A 48 11.46 8.61 9.28
N ASP A 49 12.16 8.55 8.14
CA ASP A 49 12.49 9.71 7.31
C ASP A 49 11.32 10.02 6.35
N ALA A 50 10.77 8.99 5.70
CA ALA A 50 9.64 9.12 4.77
C ALA A 50 8.36 9.65 5.43
N GLU A 51 8.16 9.41 6.73
CA GLU A 51 7.04 9.97 7.51
C GLU A 51 7.17 11.46 7.79
N LYS A 52 8.41 11.99 7.78
CA LYS A 52 8.71 13.40 8.11
C LYS A 52 8.99 14.26 6.88
N ASP A 53 9.35 13.64 5.76
CA ASP A 53 9.65 14.35 4.52
C ASP A 53 8.47 14.30 3.53
N PRO A 54 7.72 15.40 3.37
CA PRO A 54 6.58 15.46 2.44
C PRO A 54 7.00 15.41 0.97
N SER A 55 8.31 15.48 0.66
CA SER A 55 8.85 15.31 -0.69
C SER A 55 8.69 13.88 -1.20
N TYR A 56 8.39 12.93 -0.32
CA TYR A 56 8.14 11.53 -0.65
C TYR A 56 6.68 11.14 -0.41
N LYS A 57 6.20 10.24 -1.28
CA LYS A 57 4.93 9.56 -1.12
C LYS A 57 5.19 8.08 -0.97
N GLN A 58 4.79 7.55 0.19
CA GLN A 58 4.84 6.12 0.48
C GLN A 58 3.73 5.42 -0.31
N ILE A 59 4.07 4.32 -0.97
CA ILE A 59 3.10 3.49 -1.70
C ILE A 59 2.53 2.47 -0.72
N ILE A 60 1.22 2.56 -0.47
CA ILE A 60 0.50 1.71 0.48
C ILE A 60 -0.66 1.06 -0.28
N PRO A 61 -0.62 -0.25 -0.57
CA PRO A 61 -1.81 -0.97 -1.00
C PRO A 61 -2.85 -0.94 0.12
N TYR A 62 -4.10 -0.63 -0.22
CA TYR A 62 -5.20 -0.57 0.72
C TYR A 62 -6.38 -1.37 0.20
N ILE A 63 -6.75 -2.40 0.94
CA ILE A 63 -7.61 -3.50 0.52
C ILE A 63 -8.84 -3.50 1.41
N ILE A 64 -10.02 -3.50 0.79
CA ILE A 64 -11.29 -3.60 1.51
C ILE A 64 -11.83 -5.01 1.30
N LEU A 65 -12.25 -5.66 2.39
CA LEU A 65 -12.87 -6.98 2.33
C LEU A 65 -14.38 -6.84 2.32
N GLN A 66 -15.00 -7.39 1.28
CA GLN A 66 -16.45 -7.42 1.13
C GLN A 66 -16.92 -8.83 0.81
N THR A 67 -18.17 -9.13 1.17
CA THR A 67 -18.84 -10.32 0.66
C THR A 67 -19.02 -10.22 -0.85
N SER A 68 -19.10 -11.36 -1.55
CA SER A 68 -19.20 -11.38 -3.03
C SER A 68 -20.46 -10.69 -3.58
N ASP A 69 -21.49 -10.52 -2.75
CA ASP A 69 -22.70 -9.75 -3.05
C ASP A 69 -22.56 -8.23 -2.76
N PHE A 70 -21.41 -7.80 -2.24
CA PHE A 70 -21.09 -6.43 -1.81
C PHE A 70 -21.98 -5.87 -0.70
N GLU A 71 -22.79 -6.70 -0.03
CA GLU A 71 -23.75 -6.27 1.00
C GLU A 71 -23.09 -6.05 2.37
N LYS A 72 -21.93 -6.66 2.63
CA LYS A 72 -21.22 -6.54 3.90
C LYS A 72 -19.76 -6.18 3.67
N THR A 73 -19.27 -5.25 4.48
CA THR A 73 -17.85 -4.89 4.54
C THR A 73 -17.29 -5.29 5.89
N ALA A 74 -16.13 -5.94 5.88
CA ALA A 74 -15.45 -6.30 7.12
C ALA A 74 -14.94 -5.05 7.85
N ILE A 75 -15.06 -5.08 9.17
CA ILE A 75 -14.41 -4.11 10.07
C ILE A 75 -13.68 -4.90 11.16
N TYR A 76 -12.53 -4.40 11.58
CA TYR A 76 -11.73 -5.07 12.60
C TYR A 76 -11.07 -4.07 13.54
N ASN A 77 -10.81 -4.50 14.78
CA ASN A 77 -10.02 -3.72 15.72
C ASN A 77 -8.55 -3.85 15.34
N ARG A 78 -7.86 -2.73 15.13
CA ARG A 78 -6.43 -2.75 14.79
C ARG A 78 -5.63 -3.33 15.94
N LYS A 79 -4.84 -4.37 15.66
CA LYS A 79 -3.84 -4.93 16.58
C LYS A 79 -2.45 -4.44 16.17
N GLY A 80 -2.13 -3.18 16.47
CA GLY A 80 -0.85 -2.58 16.10
C GLY A 80 -0.27 -1.71 17.21
N ASN A 81 1.05 -1.52 17.17
CA ASN A 81 1.79 -0.68 18.13
C ASN A 81 1.63 0.84 17.87
N GLU A 82 0.82 1.22 16.88
CA GLU A 82 0.69 2.59 16.41
C GLU A 82 -0.30 3.37 17.29
N GLN A 83 0.23 4.01 18.35
CA GLN A 83 -0.52 4.64 19.44
C GLN A 83 -1.71 5.51 18.99
N ARG A 84 -1.59 6.24 17.87
CA ARG A 84 -2.64 7.11 17.33
C ARG A 84 -3.91 6.36 16.88
N LEU A 85 -3.81 5.06 16.61
CA LEU A 85 -4.90 4.22 16.11
C LEU A 85 -5.45 3.25 17.17
N HIS A 86 -4.97 3.32 18.41
CA HIS A 86 -5.50 2.50 19.50
C HIS A 86 -7.00 2.77 19.71
N ASN A 87 -7.79 1.69 19.80
CA ASN A 87 -9.25 1.70 19.99
C ASN A 87 -10.08 2.20 18.79
N LEU A 88 -9.50 2.31 17.59
CA LEU A 88 -10.26 2.54 16.36
C LEU A 88 -10.47 1.23 15.58
N CYS A 89 -11.66 1.10 14.98
CA CYS A 89 -11.92 0.07 13.99
C CYS A 89 -11.37 0.51 12.62
N SER A 90 -10.79 -0.43 11.88
CA SER A 90 -10.38 -0.25 10.48
C SER A 90 -11.38 -0.95 9.55
N ILE A 91 -11.58 -0.38 8.36
CA ILE A 91 -12.38 -0.96 7.28
C ILE A 91 -11.54 -1.66 6.21
N GLY A 92 -10.25 -1.31 6.13
CA GLY A 92 -9.34 -1.86 5.14
C GLY A 92 -8.01 -2.28 5.77
N ILE A 93 -7.40 -3.22 5.08
CA ILE A 93 -6.08 -3.80 5.35
C ILE A 93 -5.08 -3.11 4.44
N GLY A 94 -3.94 -2.73 4.98
CA GLY A 94 -2.88 -2.12 4.19
C GLY A 94 -1.67 -1.82 5.05
N GLY A 95 -0.53 -1.77 4.40
CA GLY A 95 0.75 -1.52 5.05
C GLY A 95 1.83 -1.20 4.04
N HIS A 96 3.07 -1.17 4.50
CA HIS A 96 4.17 -0.71 3.67
C HIS A 96 4.63 -1.81 2.73
N ILE A 97 5.12 -1.41 1.57
CA ILE A 97 5.90 -2.31 0.72
C ILE A 97 7.37 -2.17 1.14
N ASN A 98 8.01 -3.30 1.45
CA ASN A 98 9.38 -3.36 1.97
C ASN A 98 10.33 -4.04 0.96
N PRO A 99 11.66 -3.94 1.12
CA PRO A 99 12.60 -4.57 0.19
C PRO A 99 12.45 -6.09 0.05
N VAL A 100 11.90 -6.77 1.06
CA VAL A 100 11.61 -8.21 1.00
C VAL A 100 10.57 -8.58 -0.07
N ASP A 101 9.76 -7.61 -0.50
CA ASP A 101 8.75 -7.79 -1.54
C ASP A 101 9.38 -7.79 -2.96
N MET A 102 10.68 -7.52 -3.06
CA MET A 102 11.48 -7.72 -4.27
C MET A 102 12.10 -9.12 -4.27
N LYS A 103 11.81 -9.91 -5.31
CA LYS A 103 12.48 -11.19 -5.57
C LYS A 103 13.84 -10.98 -6.23
N THR A 104 13.94 -9.96 -7.09
CA THR A 104 15.20 -9.55 -7.73
C THR A 104 15.35 -8.03 -7.74
N GLN A 105 16.58 -7.53 -7.91
CA GLN A 105 16.85 -6.09 -8.01
C GLN A 105 16.19 -5.42 -9.23
N ASN A 106 15.77 -6.21 -10.23
CA ASN A 106 15.18 -5.72 -11.48
C ASN A 106 13.67 -5.97 -11.56
N ASP A 107 13.03 -6.31 -10.44
CA ASP A 107 11.58 -6.54 -10.42
C ASP A 107 10.83 -5.27 -10.85
N ALA A 108 9.82 -5.45 -11.69
CA ALA A 108 9.00 -4.35 -12.15
C ALA A 108 8.14 -3.80 -11.00
N PHE A 109 7.81 -2.50 -11.03
CA PHE A 109 6.96 -1.86 -10.01
C PHE A 109 5.67 -2.65 -9.73
N LYS A 110 5.00 -3.15 -10.78
CA LYS A 110 3.80 -4.01 -10.66
C LYS A 110 4.05 -5.24 -9.79
N GLN A 111 5.16 -5.93 -9.98
CA GLN A 111 5.47 -7.16 -9.24
C GLN A 111 5.71 -6.86 -7.77
N ILE A 112 6.44 -5.77 -7.48
CA ILE A 112 6.74 -5.33 -6.12
C ILE A 112 5.45 -4.91 -5.40
N LEU A 113 4.59 -4.12 -6.08
CA LEU A 113 3.30 -3.68 -5.55
C LEU A 113 2.39 -4.87 -5.20
N ILE A 114 2.24 -5.82 -6.12
CA ILE A 114 1.36 -6.99 -5.90
C ILE A 114 1.95 -7.91 -4.83
N THR A 115 3.27 -8.12 -4.81
CA THR A 115 3.92 -8.98 -3.79
C THR A 115 3.75 -8.39 -2.39
N GLY A 116 3.99 -7.08 -2.23
CA GLY A 116 3.78 -6.42 -0.93
C GLY A 116 2.32 -6.38 -0.51
N MET A 117 1.40 -6.14 -1.46
CA MET A 117 -0.05 -6.22 -1.19
C MET A 117 -0.46 -7.60 -0.68
N GLU A 118 -0.03 -8.68 -1.35
CA GLU A 118 -0.36 -10.05 -0.93
C GLU A 118 0.28 -10.40 0.41
N ARG A 119 1.52 -9.96 0.69
CA ARG A 119 2.15 -10.17 2.00
C ARG A 119 1.34 -9.51 3.10
N GLU A 120 1.05 -8.21 2.98
CA GLU A 120 0.27 -7.45 3.96
C GLU A 120 -1.12 -8.08 4.19
N LEU A 121 -1.77 -8.54 3.12
CA LEU A 121 -3.07 -9.20 3.23
C LEU A 121 -2.97 -10.54 3.99
N ASN A 122 -1.92 -11.32 3.75
CA ASN A 122 -1.69 -12.61 4.41
C ASN A 122 -1.18 -12.47 5.86
N GLU A 123 -0.60 -11.32 6.24
CA GLU A 123 -0.22 -11.05 7.63
C GLU A 123 -1.44 -10.74 8.52
N GLU A 124 -2.48 -10.14 7.97
CA GLU A 124 -3.69 -9.71 8.70
C GLU A 124 -4.83 -10.75 8.63
N LEU A 125 -4.80 -11.67 7.65
CA LEU A 125 -5.79 -12.72 7.49
C LEU A 125 -5.25 -14.09 7.93
N ASP A 126 -5.95 -14.72 8.88
CA ASP A 126 -5.61 -16.08 9.33
C ASP A 126 -5.76 -17.12 8.21
N GLN A 127 -6.81 -16.98 7.39
CA GLN A 127 -7.13 -17.88 6.27
C GLN A 127 -7.86 -17.12 5.16
N ARG A 128 -7.56 -17.47 3.90
CA ARG A 128 -8.19 -16.95 2.69
C ARG A 128 -8.10 -18.00 1.59
N SER A 129 -9.09 -18.06 0.71
CA SER A 129 -9.01 -18.91 -0.49
C SER A 129 -8.00 -18.35 -1.48
N GLU A 130 -7.20 -19.20 -2.12
CA GLU A 130 -6.32 -18.79 -3.23
C GLU A 130 -7.12 -18.26 -4.43
N ASP A 131 -8.40 -18.65 -4.53
CA ASP A 131 -9.31 -18.20 -5.59
C ASP A 131 -9.89 -16.80 -5.33
N ASP A 132 -9.81 -16.28 -4.10
CA ASP A 132 -10.35 -14.97 -3.73
C ASP A 132 -9.37 -13.85 -4.13
N LEU A 133 -9.16 -13.66 -5.43
CA LEU A 133 -8.19 -12.68 -5.95
C LEU A 133 -8.63 -11.22 -5.68
N PRO A 134 -7.70 -10.32 -5.31
CA PRO A 134 -8.05 -8.92 -5.11
C PRO A 134 -8.39 -8.29 -6.46
N HIS A 135 -9.46 -7.49 -6.47
CA HIS A 135 -9.85 -6.70 -7.63
C HIS A 135 -9.57 -5.23 -7.34
N PHE A 136 -8.86 -4.57 -8.25
CA PHE A 136 -8.62 -3.14 -8.15
C PHE A 136 -9.91 -2.36 -8.44
N ILE A 137 -10.22 -1.39 -7.59
CA ILE A 137 -11.47 -0.60 -7.64
C ILE A 137 -11.19 0.91 -7.70
N GLY A 138 -10.35 1.32 -8.66
CA GLY A 138 -10.23 2.73 -9.07
C GLY A 138 -9.08 3.52 -8.47
#